data_AF-A0A3N5GCI5-F1
#
_entry.id   AF-A0A3N5GCI5-F1
#
_cell.length_a   1.000
_cell.length_b   1.000
_cell.length_c   1.000
_cell.angle_alpha   90.00
_cell.angle_beta   90.00
_cell.angle_gamma   90.00
#
_symmetry.space_group_name_H-M   'P 1'
#
loop_
_entity.id
_entity.type
_entity.pdbx_description
1 polymer ?
#
loop_
_entity_poly.entity_id
_entity_poly.type
_entity_poly.pdbx_seq_one_letter_code
_entity_poly.pdbx_strand_id
1 'polypeptide(L)' 'RFGAEKAVGSLDDLQPGDLLFFGRAAQRITHVAMVLPDRLFLHAYGQVRVNSLDPAHPLYEASLARDWRSTRDPLV' A
#
# COMPACT_ATOMS: atom_id res chain seq x y z
N ARG A 1 19.80 1.17 5.62
CA ARG A 1 18.38 1.51 5.91
C ARG A 1 17.55 0.81 4.84
N PHE A 2 16.39 0.23 5.19
CA PHE A 2 15.56 -0.48 4.21
C PHE A 2 14.61 0.52 3.53
N GLY A 3 14.94 0.91 2.30
CA GLY A 3 14.17 1.83 1.46
C GLY A 3 14.12 3.28 1.94
N ALA A 4 13.69 4.17 1.04
CA ALA A 4 13.38 5.57 1.31
C ALA A 4 11.86 5.79 1.41
N GLU A 5 11.44 6.76 2.24
CA GLU A 5 10.04 7.18 2.23
C GLU A 5 9.73 7.90 0.90
N LYS A 6 8.62 7.52 0.28
CA LYS A 6 8.17 8.06 -1.00
C LYS A 6 6.93 8.92 -0.76
N ALA A 7 7.02 10.20 -1.11
CA ALA A 7 5.87 11.10 -1.07
C ALA A 7 4.89 10.70 -2.19
N VAL A 8 3.61 10.57 -1.84
CA VAL A 8 2.55 10.14 -2.74
C VAL A 8 1.40 11.14 -2.60
N GLY A 9 1.07 11.84 -3.68
CA GLY A 9 -0.04 12.80 -3.75
C GLY A 9 -1.32 12.20 -4.33
N SER A 10 -1.19 11.12 -5.10
CA SER A 10 -2.30 10.38 -5.70
C SER A 10 -1.94 8.91 -5.91
N LEU A 11 -2.93 8.05 -6.22
CA LEU A 11 -2.67 6.65 -6.53
C LEU A 11 -1.79 6.46 -7.77
N ASP A 12 -1.70 7.46 -8.65
CA ASP A 12 -0.89 7.39 -9.87
C ASP A 12 0.62 7.60 -9.62
N ASP A 13 1.00 8.07 -8.42
CA ASP A 13 2.42 8.19 -8.04
C ASP A 13 3.01 6.85 -7.55
N LEU A 14 2.15 5.87 -7.28
CA LEU A 14 2.55 4.53 -6.86
C LEU A 14 3.15 3.75 -8.03
N GLN A 15 4.26 3.06 -7.77
CA GLN A 15 4.96 2.25 -8.75
C GLN A 15 4.99 0.79 -8.30
N PRO A 16 4.91 -0.18 -9.24
CA PRO A 16 5.08 -1.59 -8.92
C PRO A 16 6.38 -1.82 -8.11
N GLY A 17 6.26 -2.53 -7.00
CA GLY A 17 7.36 -2.76 -6.06
C GLY A 17 7.40 -1.80 -4.86
N ASP A 18 6.72 -0.65 -4.90
CA ASP A 18 6.56 0.21 -3.72
C ASP A 18 5.91 -0.59 -2.56
N LEU A 19 6.32 -0.31 -1.34
CA LEU A 19 5.73 -0.89 -0.14
C LEU A 19 4.71 0.07 0.48
N LEU A 20 3.48 -0.42 0.67
CA LEU A 20 2.41 0.30 1.35
C LEU A 20 2.37 -0.15 2.81
N PHE A 21 2.40 0.81 3.74
CA PHE A 21 2.36 0.53 5.18
C PHE A 21 1.04 1.00 5.78
N PHE A 22 0.40 0.11 6.54
CA PHE A 22 -0.94 0.30 7.08
C PHE A 22 -0.95 0.26 8.60
N GLY A 23 -1.83 1.03 9.22
CA GLY A 23 -2.08 1.02 10.65
C GLY A 23 -3.10 2.07 11.08
N ARG A 24 -3.56 2.01 12.33
CA ARG A 24 -4.53 2.99 12.86
C ARG A 24 -3.92 4.37 13.15
N ALA A 25 -2.59 4.46 13.24
CA ALA A 25 -1.84 5.69 13.44
C ALA A 25 -0.50 5.59 12.72
N ALA A 26 0.06 6.72 12.29
CA ALA A 26 1.35 6.74 11.58
C ALA A 26 2.50 6.13 12.40
N GLN A 27 2.45 6.25 13.73
CA GLN A 27 3.45 5.69 14.64
C GLN A 27 3.25 4.19 14.92
N ARG A 28 2.14 3.60 14.46
CA ARG A 28 1.81 2.19 14.72
C ARG A 28 1.35 1.50 13.44
N ILE A 29 2.34 1.15 12.64
CA ILE A 29 2.19 0.30 11.47
C ILE A 29 2.02 -1.16 11.91
N THR A 30 1.02 -1.84 11.37
CA THR A 30 0.66 -3.22 11.73
C THR A 30 0.58 -4.16 10.53
N HIS A 31 0.59 -3.63 9.32
CA HIS A 31 0.45 -4.41 8.10
C HIS A 31 1.22 -3.78 6.94
N VAL A 32 1.61 -4.58 5.96
CA VAL A 32 2.37 -4.15 4.78
C VAL A 32 1.86 -4.85 3.52
N ALA A 33 1.92 -4.16 2.38
CA ALA A 33 1.63 -4.69 1.06
C ALA A 33 2.69 -4.23 0.05
N MET A 34 2.76 -4.91 -1.09
CA MET A 34 3.57 -4.52 -2.23
C MET A 34 2.67 -4.07 -3.38
N VAL A 35 2.96 -2.91 -3.96
CA VAL A 35 2.25 -2.39 -5.12
C VAL A 35 2.51 -3.28 -6.33
N LEU A 36 1.45 -3.53 -7.09
CA LEU A 36 1.44 -4.16 -8.39
C LEU A 36 0.97 -3.13 -9.45
N PRO A 37 1.06 -3.45 -10.74
CA PRO A 37 0.41 -2.64 -11.79
C PRO A 37 -1.09 -2.43 -11.55
N ASP A 38 -1.70 -1.50 -12.29
CA ASP A 38 -3.16 -1.25 -12.30
C ASP A 38 -3.76 -0.85 -10.95
N ARG A 39 -3.00 -0.11 -10.12
CA ARG A 39 -3.41 0.35 -8.78
C ARG A 39 -3.78 -0.82 -7.85
N LEU A 40 -3.15 -1.97 -8.06
CA LEU A 40 -3.30 -3.16 -7.23
C LEU A 40 -2.18 -3.26 -6.20
N PHE A 41 -2.39 -4.06 -5.17
CA PHE A 41 -1.35 -4.46 -4.23
C PHE A 41 -1.53 -5.91 -3.78
N LEU A 42 -0.41 -6.60 -3.58
CA LEU A 42 -0.31 -7.94 -3.03
C LEU A 42 0.00 -7.87 -1.55
N HIS A 43 -0.72 -8.62 -0.72
CA HIS A 43 -0.45 -8.70 0.71
C HIS A 43 -0.91 -10.03 1.32
N ALA A 44 -0.40 -10.33 2.51
CA ALA A 44 -0.84 -11.46 3.32
C ALA A 44 -1.41 -10.95 4.64
N TYR A 45 -2.74 -10.93 4.77
CA TYR A 45 -3.44 -10.61 6.01
C TYR A 45 -4.38 -11.75 6.38
N GLY A 46 -3.81 -12.78 7.00
CA GLY A 46 -4.44 -14.10 7.19
C GLY A 46 -4.43 -14.98 5.92
N GLN A 47 -4.58 -14.38 4.74
CA GLN A 47 -4.48 -15.03 3.43
C GLN A 47 -3.75 -14.12 2.43
N VAL A 48 -3.14 -14.72 1.41
CA VAL A 48 -2.57 -13.97 0.27
C VAL A 48 -3.69 -13.47 -0.61
N ARG A 49 -3.77 -12.15 -0.82
CA ARG A 49 -4.81 -11.50 -1.62
C ARG A 49 -4.23 -10.38 -2.46
N VAL A 50 -4.96 -10.06 -3.53
CA VAL A 50 -4.75 -8.86 -4.35
C VAL A 50 -5.93 -7.93 -4.14
N ASN A 51 -5.65 -6.69 -3.76
CA ASN A 51 -6.66 -5.66 -3.51
C ASN A 51 -6.24 -4.32 -4.16
N SER A 52 -7.14 -3.34 -4.11
CA SER A 52 -6.89 -1.98 -4.58
C SER A 52 -7.25 -0.95 -3.52
N LEU A 53 -6.54 0.18 -3.54
CA LEU A 53 -6.90 1.38 -2.77
C LEU A 53 -7.85 2.31 -3.53
N ASP A 54 -8.12 2.04 -4.81
CA ASP A 54 -9.00 2.83 -5.66
C ASP A 54 -10.47 2.47 -5.42
N PRO A 55 -11.33 3.40 -4.93
CA PRO A 55 -12.75 3.14 -4.68
C PRO A 55 -13.55 2.72 -5.92
N ALA A 56 -13.07 3.02 -7.13
CA ALA A 56 -13.72 2.62 -8.38
C ALA A 56 -13.30 1.21 -8.85
N HIS A 57 -12.27 0.62 -8.25
CA HIS A 57 -11.75 -0.68 -8.68
C HIS A 57 -12.56 -1.84 -8.06
N PRO A 58 -12.88 -2.92 -8.81
CA PRO A 58 -13.66 -4.05 -8.30
C PRO A 58 -13.05 -4.76 -7.08
N LEU A 59 -11.74 -4.65 -6.91
CA LEU A 59 -10.97 -5.21 -5.78
C LEU A 59 -10.70 -4.22 -4.64
N TYR A 60 -11.44 -3.10 -4.60
CA TYR A 60 -11.30 -2.09 -3.56
C TYR A 60 -11.47 -2.69 -2.15
N GLU A 61 -10.54 -2.37 -1.26
CA GLU A 61 -10.63 -2.73 0.16
C GLU A 61 -10.62 -1.45 1.01
N ALA A 62 -11.81 -1.11 1.53
CA ALA A 62 -12.05 0.15 2.21
C ALA A 62 -11.31 0.30 3.57
N SER A 63 -11.02 -0.81 4.24
CA SER A 63 -10.34 -0.81 5.54
C SER A 63 -8.85 -0.48 5.37
N LEU A 64 -8.19 -1.12 4.42
CA LEU A 64 -6.80 -0.91 4.04
C LEU A 64 -6.62 0.47 3.40
N ALA A 65 -7.55 0.91 2.55
CA ALA A 65 -7.55 2.27 2.03
C ALA A 65 -7.57 3.33 3.14
N ARG A 66 -8.38 3.11 4.19
CA ARG A 66 -8.43 3.99 5.38
C ARG A 66 -7.18 3.91 6.24
N ASP A 67 -6.57 2.73 6.32
CA ASP A 67 -5.45 2.46 7.21
C ASP A 67 -4.09 2.72 6.57
N TRP A 68 -3.99 3.02 5.28
CA TRP A 68 -2.73 3.37 4.62
C TRP A 68 -2.13 4.66 5.23
N ARG A 69 -0.85 4.61 5.60
CA ARG A 69 -0.15 5.72 6.29
C ARG A 69 1.08 6.21 5.55
N SER A 70 1.81 5.34 4.89
CA SER A 70 3.03 5.72 4.19
C SER A 70 3.38 4.74 3.10
N THR A 71 4.24 5.21 2.19
CA THR A 71 4.80 4.43 1.10
C THR A 71 6.32 4.50 1.18
N ARG A 72 6.99 3.40 0.83
CA ARG A 72 8.44 3.39 0.70
C ARG A 72 8.83 2.75 -0.62
N ASP A 73 9.86 3.31 -1.24
CA ASP A 73 10.60 2.64 -2.30
C ASP A 73 11.69 1.79 -1.62
N PRO A 74 11.60 0.44 -1.68
CA PRO A 74 12.59 -0.42 -1.03
C PRO A 74 13.94 -0.47 -1.77
N LEU A 75 14.04 0.07 -2.99
CA LEU A 75 15.22 -0.04 -3.84
C LEU A 75 16.12 1.21 -3.82
N VAL A 76 15.73 2.24 -3.06
CA VAL A 76 16.50 3.49 -2.85
C VAL A 76 17.12 3.55 -1.47
#